data_AF-A0A1I1UQL2-F1
#
_entry.id   AF-A0A1I1UQL2-F1
#
_cell.length_a   1.000
_cell.length_b   1.000
_cell.length_c   1.000
_cell.angle_alpha   90.00
_cell.angle_beta   90.00
_cell.angle_gamma   90.00
#
_symmetry.space_group_name_H-M   'P 1'
#
loop_
_entity.id
_entity.type
_entity.pdbx_description
1 polymer ?
#
loop_
_entity_poly.entity_id
_entity_poly.type
_entity_poly.pdbx_seq_one_letter_code
_entity_poly.pdbx_strand_id
1 'polypeptide(L)'
;MTASISSFLPDDIGDQRYRLKMDYQGALSLGNSASKDAGLGGGILASAGTKYLSSTLTNIDLNIKTQTVSTTVNVSQSASAFEMAKLINVNSKHTQVQAIAKTYAALDFFNAYMTNINVQNGIDNGRSFVLEPAVNFSFDLSTTGSESASIQVEIVNSEDLLTLSNKINTYSDITGVTSNFTSAGKVEILNDDGKNIHLKNINFEYLAGPDNTKDYHLDIVTYEFDGDTDNKDDAIAREYGVINAQGAGAPPSVKLFEAGVTIVGTIELASKLDFEVSSNEKEITQANTGVQYSSLSEVADIDVTKPLDAQFAVFTVDGALYQVDSQRARLGAIQNRLQNAINNFGNIIEKSSSSRSGIRDSDFALETSILTKG
;
A
#
# COMPACT_ATOMS: atom_id res chain seq x y z
N MET A 1 -29.30 5.20 32.00
CA MET A 1 -28.26 5.56 31.02
C MET A 1 -26.93 5.06 31.59
N THR A 2 -26.67 3.77 31.45
CA THR A 2 -25.44 3.12 31.91
C THR A 2 -24.31 3.56 30.99
N ALA A 3 -23.44 4.44 31.47
CA ALA A 3 -22.17 4.70 30.82
C ALA A 3 -21.32 3.44 30.98
N SER A 4 -21.47 2.50 30.05
CA SER A 4 -20.51 1.42 29.87
C SER A 4 -19.22 2.07 29.42
N ILE A 5 -18.23 2.11 30.31
CA ILE A 5 -16.84 2.25 29.90
C ILE A 5 -16.53 0.93 29.21
N SER A 6 -16.64 0.91 27.87
CA SER A 6 -16.17 -0.23 27.08
C SER A 6 -14.72 -0.51 27.49
N SER A 7 -14.45 -1.74 27.91
CA SER A 7 -13.11 -2.23 28.18
C SER A 7 -12.30 -2.09 26.90
N PHE A 8 -11.38 -1.12 26.85
CA PHE A 8 -10.39 -1.03 25.78
C PHE A 8 -9.33 -2.09 26.07
N LEU A 9 -9.32 -3.16 25.29
CA LEU A 9 -8.19 -4.07 25.25
C LEU A 9 -7.09 -3.43 24.37
N PRO A 10 -5.80 -3.75 24.59
CA PRO A 10 -4.72 -3.32 23.71
C PRO A 10 -4.98 -3.65 22.24
N ASP A 11 -5.70 -4.74 22.01
CA ASP A 11 -6.07 -5.32 20.72
C ASP A 11 -7.08 -4.46 19.92
N ASP A 12 -7.72 -3.45 20.54
CA ASP A 12 -8.66 -2.55 19.84
C ASP A 12 -8.03 -1.19 19.45
N ILE A 13 -6.72 -1.02 19.66
CA ILE A 13 -6.05 0.28 19.53
C ILE A 13 -5.02 0.24 18.40
N GLY A 14 -5.09 1.23 17.51
CA GLY A 14 -4.19 1.35 16.37
C GLY A 14 -4.73 2.31 15.31
N ASP A 15 -4.38 2.08 14.06
CA ASP A 15 -4.86 2.84 12.90
C ASP A 15 -5.64 1.95 11.93
N GLN A 16 -6.54 2.58 11.18
CA GLN A 16 -7.36 1.93 10.18
C GLN A 16 -6.64 1.96 8.84
N ARG A 17 -6.56 0.81 8.18
CA ARG A 17 -5.84 0.67 6.92
C ARG A 17 -6.63 -0.05 5.85
N TYR A 18 -6.31 0.26 4.61
CA TYR A 18 -6.85 -0.45 3.47
C TYR A 18 -5.85 -0.40 2.30
N ARG A 19 -5.42 -1.58 1.84
CA ARG A 19 -4.58 -1.70 0.65
C ARG A 19 -5.47 -1.70 -0.59
N LEU A 20 -5.13 -0.86 -1.58
CA LEU A 20 -5.73 -0.89 -2.90
C LEU A 20 -4.90 -1.87 -3.75
N LYS A 21 -5.18 -3.18 -3.65
CA LYS A 21 -4.45 -4.25 -4.36
C LYS A 21 -5.39 -5.19 -5.12
N MET A 22 -4.85 -6.16 -5.85
CA MET A 22 -5.58 -7.36 -6.27
C MET A 22 -5.06 -8.52 -5.43
N ASP A 23 -5.92 -9.19 -4.67
CA ASP A 23 -5.54 -10.44 -4.00
C ASP A 23 -5.28 -11.54 -5.05
N TYR A 24 -4.11 -12.16 -4.95
CA TYR A 24 -3.70 -13.33 -5.72
C TYR A 24 -4.53 -14.55 -5.28
N GLN A 25 -5.74 -14.72 -5.84
CA GLN A 25 -6.39 -16.03 -5.99
C GLN A 25 -7.42 -15.98 -7.13
N GLY A 26 -6.93 -16.24 -8.36
CA GLY A 26 -7.75 -16.98 -9.33
C GLY A 26 -8.31 -16.24 -10.54
N ALA A 27 -7.51 -15.48 -11.29
CA ALA A 27 -7.48 -15.54 -12.77
C ALA A 27 -6.49 -14.51 -13.38
N LEU A 28 -5.50 -15.03 -14.13
CA LEU A 28 -4.67 -14.38 -15.15
C LEU A 28 -4.23 -12.92 -14.94
N SER A 29 -3.04 -12.76 -14.38
CA SER A 29 -2.02 -11.93 -15.03
C SER A 29 -0.67 -12.65 -14.98
N LEU A 30 -0.64 -13.78 -15.69
CA LEU A 30 0.61 -14.30 -16.20
C LEU A 30 0.72 -13.76 -17.61
N GLY A 31 1.81 -13.04 -17.86
CA GLY A 31 2.10 -12.37 -19.10
C GLY A 31 1.61 -13.11 -20.34
N ASN A 32 1.16 -12.29 -21.28
CA ASN A 32 0.68 -12.63 -22.61
C ASN A 32 -0.80 -13.05 -22.70
N SER A 33 -1.68 -12.06 -22.89
CA SER A 33 -2.62 -12.00 -24.04
C SER A 33 -3.61 -10.85 -23.87
N ALA A 34 -3.45 -9.78 -24.65
CA ALA A 34 -4.54 -8.92 -25.16
C ALA A 34 -5.55 -8.25 -24.19
N SER A 35 -5.46 -8.42 -22.87
CA SER A 35 -6.26 -7.69 -21.87
C SER A 35 -5.53 -6.43 -21.42
N LYS A 36 -6.25 -5.30 -21.39
CA LYS A 36 -5.70 -3.94 -21.54
C LYS A 36 -5.29 -3.24 -20.24
N ASP A 37 -5.35 -3.89 -19.08
CA ASP A 37 -5.20 -3.23 -17.77
C ASP A 37 -4.21 -3.91 -16.85
N ALA A 38 -3.35 -3.11 -16.22
CA ALA A 38 -2.42 -3.57 -15.19
C ALA A 38 -3.08 -3.58 -13.80
N GLY A 39 -3.90 -2.55 -13.49
CA GLY A 39 -4.35 -2.29 -12.13
C GLY A 39 -3.21 -1.80 -11.23
N LEU A 40 -3.53 -1.47 -9.97
CA LEU A 40 -2.49 -1.14 -8.99
C LEU A 40 -1.63 -2.37 -8.69
N GLY A 41 -0.32 -2.19 -8.67
CA GLY A 41 0.65 -3.29 -8.49
C GLY A 41 0.88 -4.16 -9.72
N GLY A 42 0.22 -3.90 -10.86
CA GLY A 42 0.35 -4.73 -12.05
C GLY A 42 1.59 -4.46 -12.92
N GLY A 43 1.87 -5.38 -13.83
CA GLY A 43 2.80 -5.22 -14.95
C GLY A 43 2.04 -5.14 -16.27
N ILE A 44 2.52 -4.35 -17.23
CA ILE A 44 1.96 -4.28 -18.59
C ILE A 44 3.06 -4.02 -19.63
N LEU A 45 2.92 -4.62 -20.81
CA LEU A 45 3.78 -4.30 -21.96
C LEU A 45 3.48 -2.88 -22.44
N ALA A 46 4.49 -2.01 -22.36
CA ALA A 46 4.33 -0.58 -22.59
C ALA A 46 4.00 -0.28 -24.06
N SER A 47 2.77 0.13 -24.37
CA SER A 47 2.38 0.62 -25.70
C SER A 47 2.11 2.13 -25.71
N ALA A 48 2.08 2.75 -26.89
CA ALA A 48 1.60 4.12 -27.00
C ALA A 48 0.13 4.20 -26.52
N GLY A 49 -0.18 5.13 -25.60
CA GLY A 49 -1.53 5.29 -25.03
C GLY A 49 -1.92 4.26 -23.97
N THR A 50 -0.95 3.63 -23.30
CA THR A 50 -1.20 2.65 -22.23
C THR A 50 -2.04 3.28 -21.12
N LYS A 51 -3.12 2.57 -20.77
CA LYS A 51 -3.93 2.85 -19.60
C LYS A 51 -3.47 1.89 -18.52
N TYR A 52 -3.14 2.39 -17.35
CA TYR A 52 -2.55 1.60 -16.27
C TYR A 52 -3.64 1.09 -15.32
N LEU A 53 -4.64 1.93 -15.05
CA LEU A 53 -5.57 1.74 -13.95
C LEU A 53 -6.98 1.30 -14.40
N SER A 54 -7.34 1.43 -15.68
CA SER A 54 -8.62 0.98 -16.26
C SER A 54 -8.61 1.04 -17.79
N SER A 55 -9.34 0.14 -18.48
CA SER A 55 -9.47 0.12 -19.94
C SER A 55 -10.80 0.69 -20.42
N THR A 56 -11.78 0.74 -19.53
CA THR A 56 -13.20 0.98 -19.81
C THR A 56 -13.60 2.45 -19.68
N LEU A 57 -13.04 3.18 -18.72
CA LEU A 57 -13.45 4.55 -18.43
C LEU A 57 -12.31 5.55 -18.63
N THR A 58 -12.65 6.75 -19.11
CA THR A 58 -11.67 7.82 -19.26
C THR A 58 -11.13 8.32 -17.92
N ASN A 59 -11.96 8.28 -16.87
CA ASN A 59 -11.63 8.62 -15.49
C ASN A 59 -12.20 7.59 -14.52
N ILE A 60 -11.47 7.37 -13.43
CA ILE A 60 -11.78 6.46 -12.32
C ILE A 60 -12.30 7.31 -11.16
N ASP A 61 -13.43 6.90 -10.60
CA ASP A 61 -14.00 7.49 -9.40
C ASP A 61 -13.63 6.60 -8.21
N LEU A 62 -12.80 7.11 -7.31
CA LEU A 62 -12.50 6.48 -6.02
C LEU A 62 -13.26 7.22 -4.92
N ASN A 63 -14.33 6.59 -4.43
CA ASN A 63 -15.13 7.11 -3.33
C ASN A 63 -14.51 6.69 -2.00
N ILE A 64 -14.18 7.68 -1.18
CA ILE A 64 -13.71 7.51 0.19
C ILE A 64 -14.75 8.11 1.11
N LYS A 65 -15.28 7.31 2.02
CA LYS A 65 -16.29 7.73 2.98
C LYS A 65 -15.86 7.40 4.40
N THR A 66 -15.83 8.40 5.27
CA THR A 66 -15.65 8.21 6.71
C THR A 66 -17.00 8.37 7.41
N GLN A 67 -17.02 8.21 8.73
CA GLN A 67 -18.24 8.38 9.53
C GLN A 67 -18.92 9.76 9.35
N THR A 68 -18.18 10.78 8.91
CA THR A 68 -18.67 12.17 8.86
C THR A 68 -18.69 12.77 7.44
N VAL A 69 -17.86 12.26 6.52
CA VAL A 69 -17.62 12.90 5.21
C VAL A 69 -17.54 11.83 4.13
N SER A 70 -18.05 12.14 2.93
CA SER A 70 -17.88 11.33 1.73
C SER A 70 -17.28 12.21 0.62
N THR A 71 -16.24 11.72 -0.05
CA THR A 71 -15.57 12.42 -1.15
C THR A 71 -15.26 11.46 -2.30
N THR A 72 -15.34 11.96 -3.53
CA THR A 72 -14.96 11.21 -4.73
C THR A 72 -13.68 11.80 -5.31
N VAL A 73 -12.64 10.97 -5.41
CA VAL A 73 -11.37 11.31 -6.05
C VAL A 73 -11.43 10.84 -7.50
N ASN A 74 -11.32 11.78 -8.43
CA ASN A 74 -11.30 11.49 -9.86
C ASN A 74 -9.86 11.28 -10.33
N VAL A 75 -9.55 10.13 -10.91
CA VAL A 75 -8.19 9.76 -11.34
C VAL A 75 -8.18 9.39 -12.82
N SER A 76 -7.18 9.82 -13.57
CA SER A 76 -7.03 9.41 -14.97
C SER A 76 -6.66 7.92 -15.06
N GLN A 77 -7.20 7.20 -16.04
CA GLN A 77 -6.82 5.81 -16.35
C GLN A 77 -5.31 5.63 -16.66
N SER A 78 -4.62 6.69 -17.07
CA SER A 78 -3.17 6.69 -17.37
C SER A 78 -2.32 7.18 -16.21
N ALA A 79 -2.92 7.41 -15.04
CA ALA A 79 -2.20 7.91 -13.88
C ALA A 79 -1.32 6.81 -13.24
N SER A 80 -0.28 7.25 -12.56
CA SER A 80 0.51 6.41 -11.65
C SER A 80 -0.12 6.31 -10.27
N ALA A 81 0.33 5.35 -9.45
CA ALA A 81 -0.08 5.24 -8.06
C ALA A 81 0.28 6.51 -7.25
N PHE A 82 1.43 7.12 -7.55
CA PHE A 82 1.82 8.43 -7.01
C PHE A 82 0.77 9.52 -7.26
N GLU A 83 0.28 9.65 -8.50
CA GLU A 83 -0.70 10.67 -8.85
C GLU A 83 -2.05 10.42 -8.16
N MET A 84 -2.48 9.15 -8.06
CA MET A 84 -3.67 8.79 -7.30
C MET A 84 -3.51 9.12 -5.81
N ALA A 85 -2.42 8.70 -5.17
CA ALA A 85 -2.15 8.99 -3.77
C ALA A 85 -2.07 10.49 -3.50
N LYS A 86 -1.46 11.26 -4.41
CA LYS A 86 -1.43 12.72 -4.34
C LYS A 86 -2.86 13.31 -4.35
N LEU A 87 -3.74 12.84 -5.24
CA LEU A 87 -5.12 13.32 -5.31
C LEU A 87 -5.93 12.96 -4.05
N ILE A 88 -5.71 11.78 -3.47
CA ILE A 88 -6.31 11.38 -2.19
C ILE A 88 -5.80 12.30 -1.06
N ASN A 89 -4.48 12.50 -0.98
CA ASN A 89 -3.84 13.32 0.05
C ASN A 89 -4.25 14.79 0.01
N VAL A 90 -4.56 15.36 -1.17
CA VAL A 90 -5.14 16.71 -1.28
C VAL A 90 -6.49 16.79 -0.54
N ASN A 91 -7.27 15.71 -0.54
CA ASN A 91 -8.56 15.62 0.14
C ASN A 91 -8.46 15.16 1.61
N SER A 92 -7.27 14.75 2.08
CA SER A 92 -7.04 14.24 3.45
C SER A 92 -7.45 15.20 4.56
N LYS A 93 -7.44 16.52 4.33
CA LYS A 93 -7.90 17.51 5.32
C LYS A 93 -9.39 17.37 5.67
N HIS A 94 -10.17 16.81 4.75
CA HIS A 94 -11.61 16.60 4.91
C HIS A 94 -11.94 15.17 5.32
N THR A 95 -11.23 14.19 4.77
CA THR A 95 -11.50 12.77 5.02
C THR A 95 -10.71 12.20 6.21
N GLN A 96 -9.56 12.80 6.56
CA GLN A 96 -8.56 12.22 7.47
C GLN A 96 -7.96 10.89 6.98
N VAL A 97 -8.16 10.56 5.70
CA VAL A 97 -7.54 9.40 5.05
C VAL A 97 -6.30 9.89 4.30
N GLN A 98 -5.16 9.28 4.60
CA GLN A 98 -3.89 9.50 3.92
C GLN A 98 -3.60 8.31 3.01
N ALA A 99 -2.89 8.56 1.92
CA ALA A 99 -2.48 7.56 0.96
C ALA A 99 -0.96 7.57 0.82
N ILE A 100 -0.35 6.39 0.83
CA ILE A 100 1.05 6.19 0.55
C ILE A 100 1.12 5.28 -0.67
N ALA A 101 1.95 5.64 -1.65
CA ALA A 101 2.15 4.85 -2.86
C ALA A 101 3.59 4.36 -2.91
N LYS A 102 3.78 3.13 -3.40
CA LYS A 102 5.10 2.56 -3.66
C LYS A 102 5.05 1.68 -4.90
N THR A 103 6.16 1.57 -5.60
CA THR A 103 6.26 0.67 -6.76
C THR A 103 7.38 -0.32 -6.49
N TYR A 104 7.02 -1.60 -6.36
CA TYR A 104 7.95 -2.71 -6.10
C TYR A 104 7.90 -3.72 -7.24
N ALA A 105 9.08 -4.10 -7.72
CA ALA A 105 9.25 -5.26 -8.59
C ALA A 105 10.59 -5.94 -8.35
N ALA A 106 10.71 -7.20 -8.76
CA ALA A 106 11.97 -7.91 -8.81
C ALA A 106 12.23 -8.46 -10.21
N LEU A 107 13.47 -8.34 -10.65
CA LEU A 107 14.00 -8.99 -11.84
C LEU A 107 14.63 -10.31 -11.42
N ASP A 108 14.11 -11.40 -11.95
CA ASP A 108 14.56 -12.75 -11.68
C ASP A 108 15.09 -13.36 -12.98
N PHE A 109 16.38 -13.71 -12.96
CA PHE A 109 17.08 -14.29 -14.11
C PHE A 109 17.33 -15.77 -13.84
N PHE A 110 16.92 -16.64 -14.75
CA PHE A 110 17.22 -18.07 -14.61
C PHE A 110 17.36 -18.75 -15.97
N ASN A 111 17.96 -19.93 -15.97
CA ASN A 111 18.02 -20.79 -17.15
C ASN A 111 17.15 -22.03 -16.98
N ALA A 112 16.84 -22.66 -18.11
CA ALA A 112 16.03 -23.87 -18.16
C ALA A 112 16.46 -24.80 -19.29
N TYR A 113 16.37 -26.11 -19.07
CA TYR A 113 16.48 -27.07 -20.17
C TYR A 113 15.15 -27.16 -20.94
N MET A 114 15.26 -27.26 -22.27
CA MET A 114 14.19 -27.26 -23.28
C MET A 114 12.96 -28.15 -23.02
N THR A 115 13.03 -29.14 -22.13
CA THR A 115 11.96 -30.13 -21.92
C THR A 115 11.11 -29.91 -20.67
N ASN A 116 11.40 -28.91 -19.82
CA ASN A 116 10.95 -28.96 -18.42
C ASN A 116 10.22 -27.74 -17.83
N ILE A 117 9.74 -26.73 -18.58
CA ILE A 117 9.01 -25.63 -17.93
C ILE A 117 7.64 -25.32 -18.52
N ASN A 118 6.60 -25.84 -17.86
CA ASN A 118 5.30 -25.20 -17.81
C ASN A 118 5.40 -24.02 -16.83
N VAL A 119 5.74 -22.82 -17.32
CA VAL A 119 5.84 -21.57 -16.52
C VAL A 119 4.45 -21.06 -16.14
N GLN A 120 3.42 -21.90 -16.05
CA GLN A 120 2.04 -21.44 -16.01
C GLN A 120 1.44 -21.28 -14.63
N ASN A 121 2.10 -21.72 -13.55
CA ASN A 121 1.65 -21.46 -12.18
C ASN A 121 2.81 -21.67 -11.20
N GLY A 122 3.21 -20.62 -10.48
CA GLY A 122 3.74 -20.76 -9.13
C GLY A 122 4.96 -21.68 -8.92
N ILE A 123 6.14 -21.06 -9.04
CA ILE A 123 7.30 -21.19 -8.16
C ILE A 123 8.20 -22.48 -8.12
N ASP A 124 9.49 -22.25 -8.43
CA ASP A 124 10.74 -22.89 -7.96
C ASP A 124 11.06 -24.39 -8.13
N ASN A 125 10.36 -25.18 -8.93
CA ASN A 125 10.81 -26.56 -9.13
C ASN A 125 11.87 -26.68 -10.24
N GLY A 126 13.13 -26.37 -9.91
CA GLY A 126 14.31 -26.71 -10.74
C GLY A 126 15.03 -25.55 -11.43
N ARG A 127 14.80 -24.30 -11.00
CA ARG A 127 15.54 -23.12 -11.49
C ARG A 127 17.01 -23.23 -11.06
N SER A 128 17.92 -23.34 -12.03
CA SER A 128 19.36 -23.20 -11.77
C SER A 128 19.76 -21.79 -12.17
N PHE A 129 20.20 -20.97 -11.22
CA PHE A 129 20.79 -19.68 -11.52
C PHE A 129 22.20 -19.92 -12.11
N VAL A 130 22.30 -20.06 -13.43
CA VAL A 130 23.59 -20.07 -14.15
C VAL A 130 23.38 -19.48 -15.54
N LEU A 131 23.75 -18.22 -15.78
CA LEU A 131 23.76 -17.67 -17.13
C LEU A 131 25.07 -18.08 -17.83
N GLU A 132 25.09 -19.31 -18.34
CA GLU A 132 26.17 -19.81 -19.20
C GLU A 132 25.64 -19.99 -20.62
N PRO A 133 26.26 -19.37 -21.65
CA PRO A 133 27.36 -18.40 -21.63
C PRO A 133 26.98 -17.02 -21.09
N ALA A 134 28.03 -16.23 -20.80
CA ALA A 134 27.95 -14.84 -20.40
C ALA A 134 27.15 -13.98 -21.39
N VAL A 135 26.33 -13.07 -20.85
CA VAL A 135 25.48 -12.17 -21.63
C VAL A 135 25.73 -10.72 -21.23
N ASN A 136 25.77 -9.84 -22.21
CA ASN A 136 25.58 -8.41 -22.01
C ASN A 136 24.09 -8.14 -21.87
N PHE A 137 23.65 -7.81 -20.67
CA PHE A 137 22.29 -7.39 -20.39
C PHE A 137 22.21 -5.86 -20.42
N SER A 138 21.27 -5.31 -21.17
CA SER A 138 21.02 -3.87 -21.20
C SER A 138 19.53 -3.53 -21.23
N PHE A 139 19.16 -2.40 -20.64
CA PHE A 139 17.82 -1.83 -20.70
C PHE A 139 17.86 -0.34 -20.40
N ASP A 140 16.82 0.38 -20.79
CA ASP A 140 16.58 1.76 -20.40
C ASP A 140 15.59 1.79 -19.22
N LEU A 141 16.00 2.44 -18.14
CA LEU A 141 15.21 2.62 -16.92
C LEU A 141 14.69 4.05 -16.83
N SER A 142 13.40 4.22 -16.53
CA SER A 142 12.82 5.52 -16.18
C SER A 142 11.64 5.33 -15.24
N THR A 143 11.18 6.42 -14.63
CA THR A 143 9.87 6.48 -13.96
C THR A 143 8.96 7.50 -14.63
N THR A 144 7.67 7.47 -14.31
CA THR A 144 6.70 8.45 -14.81
C THR A 144 7.17 9.88 -14.54
N GLY A 145 7.42 10.63 -15.61
CA GLY A 145 7.87 12.03 -15.56
C GLY A 145 9.37 12.23 -15.36
N SER A 146 10.17 11.15 -15.40
CA SER A 146 11.63 11.20 -15.25
C SER A 146 12.36 10.92 -16.57
N GLU A 147 13.63 11.33 -16.64
CA GLU A 147 14.49 10.99 -17.79
C GLU A 147 14.88 9.50 -17.78
N SER A 148 15.26 8.98 -18.95
CA SER A 148 15.70 7.59 -19.09
C SER A 148 17.21 7.45 -18.87
N ALA A 149 17.60 6.43 -18.11
CA ALA A 149 18.99 6.03 -17.91
C ALA A 149 19.23 4.67 -18.57
N SER A 150 20.25 4.57 -19.43
CA SER A 150 20.65 3.31 -20.05
C SER A 150 21.58 2.53 -19.13
N ILE A 151 21.18 1.33 -18.77
CA ILE A 151 21.91 0.44 -17.89
C ILE A 151 22.41 -0.73 -18.72
N GLN A 152 23.70 -1.06 -18.56
CA GLN A 152 24.32 -2.20 -19.22
C GLN A 152 25.24 -2.91 -18.24
N VAL A 153 25.19 -4.22 -18.18
CA VAL A 153 26.02 -5.07 -17.32
C VAL A 153 26.34 -6.37 -18.03
N GLU A 154 27.57 -6.85 -17.87
CA GLU A 154 27.93 -8.20 -18.26
C GLU A 154 27.53 -9.14 -17.10
N ILE A 155 26.70 -10.14 -17.40
CA ILE A 155 26.23 -11.12 -16.43
C ILE A 155 26.79 -12.48 -16.82
N VAL A 156 27.67 -13.00 -15.96
CA VAL A 156 28.29 -14.32 -16.08
C VAL A 156 27.75 -15.25 -14.98
N ASN A 157 27.56 -14.72 -13.77
CA ASN A 157 27.10 -15.47 -12.61
C ASN A 157 26.23 -14.62 -11.68
N SER A 158 25.82 -15.20 -10.54
CA SER A 158 24.90 -14.54 -9.59
C SER A 158 25.51 -13.33 -8.90
N GLU A 159 26.83 -13.27 -8.77
CA GLU A 159 27.52 -12.14 -8.15
C GLU A 159 27.44 -10.89 -9.03
N ASP A 160 27.31 -11.04 -10.35
CA ASP A 160 27.17 -9.91 -11.28
C ASP A 160 25.81 -9.20 -11.17
N LEU A 161 24.81 -9.84 -10.56
CA LEU A 161 23.53 -9.19 -10.25
C LEU A 161 23.65 -8.13 -9.15
N LEU A 162 24.63 -8.27 -8.25
CA LEU A 162 24.96 -7.18 -7.32
C LEU A 162 25.51 -5.98 -8.10
N THR A 163 26.32 -6.22 -9.14
CA THR A 163 26.82 -5.17 -10.03
C THR A 163 25.68 -4.50 -10.80
N LEU A 164 24.69 -5.27 -11.27
CA LEU A 164 23.48 -4.73 -11.88
C LEU A 164 22.74 -3.80 -10.91
N SER A 165 22.49 -4.25 -9.69
CA SER A 165 21.82 -3.45 -8.65
C SER A 165 22.58 -2.15 -8.35
N ASN A 166 23.90 -2.22 -8.23
CA ASN A 166 24.75 -1.04 -8.00
C ASN A 166 24.71 -0.06 -9.19
N LYS A 167 24.65 -0.56 -10.43
CA LYS A 167 24.49 0.30 -11.62
C LYS A 167 23.13 1.00 -11.64
N ILE A 168 22.04 0.31 -11.26
CA ILE A 168 20.72 0.94 -11.11
C ILE A 168 20.80 2.08 -10.08
N ASN A 169 21.38 1.82 -8.91
CA ASN A 169 21.54 2.81 -7.85
C ASN A 169 22.40 4.01 -8.23
N THR A 170 23.33 3.86 -9.18
CA THR A 170 24.13 5.00 -9.68
C THR A 170 23.27 6.04 -10.41
N TYR A 171 22.13 5.62 -10.95
CA TYR A 171 21.17 6.48 -11.65
C TYR A 171 19.91 6.77 -10.82
N SER A 172 19.92 6.51 -9.51
CA SER A 172 18.75 6.75 -8.64
C SER A 172 18.36 8.23 -8.58
N ASP A 173 19.33 9.15 -8.68
CA ASP A 173 19.07 10.59 -8.66
C ASP A 173 18.30 11.07 -9.90
N ILE A 174 18.40 10.35 -11.02
CA ILE A 174 17.72 10.67 -12.28
C ILE A 174 16.38 9.93 -12.38
N THR A 175 16.41 8.63 -12.09
CA THR A 175 15.26 7.74 -12.30
C THR A 175 14.32 7.72 -11.11
N GLY A 176 14.79 8.05 -9.90
CA GLY A 176 14.08 7.85 -8.64
C GLY A 176 13.95 6.38 -8.24
N VAL A 177 14.64 5.46 -8.92
CA VAL A 177 14.58 4.02 -8.65
C VAL A 177 15.79 3.61 -7.82
N THR A 178 15.54 2.97 -6.69
CA THR A 178 16.56 2.28 -5.91
C THR A 178 16.50 0.78 -6.19
N SER A 179 17.61 0.09 -5.95
CA SER A 179 17.74 -1.33 -6.22
C SER A 179 18.44 -2.04 -5.08
N ASN A 180 18.04 -3.29 -4.84
CA ASN A 180 18.67 -4.18 -3.86
C ASN A 180 18.85 -5.58 -4.47
N PHE A 181 19.89 -6.28 -4.05
CA PHE A 181 20.13 -7.66 -4.49
C PHE A 181 19.84 -8.61 -3.33
N THR A 182 18.95 -9.57 -3.54
CA THR A 182 18.56 -10.53 -2.49
C THR A 182 19.42 -11.79 -2.55
N SER A 183 19.52 -12.47 -1.41
CA SER A 183 20.19 -13.77 -1.33
C SER A 183 19.54 -14.86 -2.19
N ALA A 184 18.28 -14.65 -2.60
CA ALA A 184 17.53 -15.51 -3.51
C ALA A 184 17.90 -15.30 -5.00
N GLY A 185 18.81 -14.37 -5.33
CA GLY A 185 19.26 -14.13 -6.71
C GLY A 185 18.37 -13.18 -7.50
N LYS A 186 17.51 -12.40 -6.82
CA LYS A 186 16.64 -11.41 -7.46
C LYS A 186 17.26 -10.01 -7.36
N VAL A 187 17.03 -9.19 -8.38
CA VAL A 187 17.33 -7.75 -8.36
C VAL A 187 16.03 -7.00 -8.12
N GLU A 188 15.83 -6.55 -6.89
CA GLU A 188 14.69 -5.74 -6.48
C GLU A 188 14.86 -4.32 -6.99
N ILE A 189 13.79 -3.72 -7.49
CA ILE A 189 13.71 -2.32 -7.89
C ILE A 189 12.53 -1.66 -7.21
N LEU A 190 12.76 -0.49 -6.64
CA LEU A 190 11.80 0.25 -5.83
C LEU A 190 11.75 1.72 -6.27
N ASN A 191 10.54 2.25 -6.38
CA ASN A 191 10.30 3.69 -6.33
C ASN A 191 9.41 4.03 -5.12
N ASP A 192 9.99 4.72 -4.13
CA ASP A 192 9.32 5.05 -2.86
C ASP A 192 8.20 6.09 -3.02
N ASP A 193 8.19 6.84 -4.14
CA ASP A 193 7.10 7.76 -4.47
C ASP A 193 5.88 7.04 -5.06
N GLY A 194 6.02 5.80 -5.55
CA GLY A 194 4.94 5.08 -6.25
C GLY A 194 4.71 5.52 -7.70
N LYS A 195 5.71 6.12 -8.36
CA LYS A 195 5.68 6.38 -9.80
C LYS A 195 5.82 5.06 -10.55
N ASN A 196 5.22 4.97 -11.74
CA ASN A 196 5.36 3.75 -12.54
C ASN A 196 6.82 3.62 -13.00
N ILE A 197 7.36 2.40 -12.93
CA ILE A 197 8.71 2.10 -13.42
C ILE A 197 8.60 1.58 -14.85
N HIS A 198 9.39 2.14 -15.75
CA HIS A 198 9.43 1.73 -17.15
C HIS A 198 10.78 1.08 -17.46
N LEU A 199 10.74 -0.15 -17.95
CA LEU A 199 11.88 -0.91 -18.46
C LEU A 199 11.71 -1.03 -19.98
N LYS A 200 12.51 -0.28 -20.74
CA LYS A 200 12.45 -0.27 -22.21
C LYS A 200 13.72 -0.83 -22.80
N ASN A 201 13.67 -1.19 -24.09
CA ASN A 201 14.85 -1.66 -24.83
C ASN A 201 15.61 -2.80 -24.11
N ILE A 202 14.87 -3.69 -23.45
CA ILE A 202 15.46 -4.84 -22.75
C ILE A 202 16.10 -5.73 -23.80
N ASN A 203 17.41 -5.89 -23.70
CA ASN A 203 18.22 -6.56 -24.70
C ASN A 203 19.27 -7.44 -24.03
N PHE A 204 19.45 -8.63 -24.59
CA PHE A 204 20.48 -9.57 -24.22
C PHE A 204 21.39 -9.77 -25.43
N GLU A 205 22.69 -9.61 -25.25
CA GLU A 205 23.69 -9.87 -26.27
C GLU A 205 24.63 -10.99 -25.80
N TYR A 206 24.74 -12.06 -26.59
CA TYR A 206 25.59 -13.21 -26.30
C TYR A 206 27.06 -12.88 -26.54
N LEU A 207 27.91 -13.08 -25.54
CA LEU A 207 29.35 -12.77 -25.65
C LEU A 207 30.16 -13.85 -26.38
N ALA A 208 29.71 -15.11 -26.34
CA ALA A 208 30.38 -16.27 -26.95
C ALA A 208 29.54 -16.97 -28.03
N GLY A 209 28.46 -16.33 -28.50
CA GLY A 209 27.39 -16.95 -29.30
C GLY A 209 26.34 -17.66 -28.44
N PRO A 210 25.15 -17.96 -28.98
CA PRO A 210 24.08 -18.59 -28.20
C PRO A 210 24.46 -20.00 -27.76
N ASP A 211 24.11 -20.37 -26.52
CA ASP A 211 24.06 -21.78 -26.12
C ASP A 211 22.75 -22.39 -26.63
N ASN A 212 22.90 -23.40 -27.48
CA ASN A 212 21.78 -24.05 -28.16
C ASN A 212 21.08 -25.09 -27.26
N THR A 213 21.45 -25.19 -25.98
CA THR A 213 20.92 -26.22 -25.07
C THR A 213 20.03 -25.70 -23.94
N LYS A 214 20.02 -24.38 -23.70
CA LYS A 214 19.30 -23.75 -22.58
C LYS A 214 18.49 -22.54 -23.02
N ASP A 215 17.30 -22.40 -22.46
CA ASP A 215 16.49 -21.20 -22.57
C ASP A 215 16.89 -20.23 -21.46
N TYR A 216 16.93 -18.94 -21.79
CA TYR A 216 17.17 -17.85 -20.86
C TYR A 216 15.86 -17.15 -20.53
N HIS A 217 15.61 -16.97 -19.24
CA HIS A 217 14.41 -16.35 -18.75
C HIS A 217 14.73 -15.05 -18.01
N LEU A 218 13.92 -14.03 -18.28
CA LEU A 218 13.79 -12.85 -17.45
C LEU A 218 12.33 -12.78 -16.99
N ASP A 219 12.11 -13.03 -15.71
CA ASP A 219 10.83 -12.79 -15.06
C ASP A 219 10.90 -11.42 -14.37
N ILE A 220 9.92 -10.56 -14.64
CA ILE A 220 9.67 -9.31 -13.95
C ILE A 220 8.43 -9.54 -13.11
N VAL A 221 8.60 -9.63 -11.80
CA VAL A 221 7.52 -9.91 -10.85
C VAL A 221 7.25 -8.66 -10.04
N THR A 222 5.99 -8.26 -9.92
CA THR A 222 5.55 -7.16 -9.07
C THR A 222 5.05 -7.69 -7.74
N TYR A 223 5.17 -6.89 -6.68
CA TYR A 223 4.84 -7.32 -5.33
C TYR A 223 3.90 -6.35 -4.63
N GLU A 224 3.32 -6.83 -3.53
CA GLU A 224 2.51 -6.04 -2.61
C GLU A 224 3.27 -4.84 -2.01
N PHE A 225 2.50 -4.01 -1.31
CA PHE A 225 3.01 -2.77 -0.71
C PHE A 225 4.14 -3.02 0.31
N ASP A 226 4.16 -4.20 0.94
CA ASP A 226 5.25 -4.64 1.82
C ASP A 226 6.58 -4.90 1.11
N GLY A 227 6.53 -5.19 -0.19
CA GLY A 227 7.70 -5.45 -1.01
C GLY A 227 8.49 -6.68 -0.57
N ASP A 228 7.87 -7.63 0.12
CA ASP A 228 8.54 -8.87 0.51
C ASP A 228 8.69 -9.79 -0.71
N THR A 229 9.84 -9.68 -1.38
CA THR A 229 10.06 -10.44 -2.62
C THR A 229 10.40 -11.91 -2.39
N ASP A 230 10.64 -12.32 -1.14
CA ASP A 230 10.88 -13.72 -0.77
C ASP A 230 9.56 -14.46 -0.51
N ASN A 231 8.49 -13.73 -0.18
CA ASN A 231 7.15 -14.28 -0.05
C ASN A 231 6.44 -14.40 -1.41
N LYS A 232 5.97 -15.61 -1.72
CA LYS A 232 5.34 -15.94 -2.99
C LYS A 232 3.88 -15.49 -3.05
N ASP A 233 3.25 -15.37 -1.87
CA ASP A 233 1.87 -14.93 -1.75
C ASP A 233 1.74 -13.41 -1.95
N ASP A 234 2.84 -12.67 -1.82
CA ASP A 234 2.89 -11.21 -2.01
C ASP A 234 3.14 -10.82 -3.47
N ALA A 235 3.30 -11.78 -4.39
CA ALA A 235 3.47 -11.51 -5.81
C ALA A 235 2.12 -11.17 -6.49
N ILE A 236 2.05 -10.02 -7.16
CA ILE A 236 0.82 -9.51 -7.80
C ILE A 236 0.74 -9.93 -9.27
N ALA A 237 1.75 -9.58 -10.06
CA ALA A 237 1.78 -9.83 -11.50
C ALA A 237 3.16 -10.30 -11.95
N ARG A 238 3.20 -10.99 -13.09
CA ARG A 238 4.46 -11.44 -13.68
C ARG A 238 4.47 -11.26 -15.19
N GLU A 239 5.46 -10.53 -15.66
CA GLU A 239 5.84 -10.46 -17.07
C GLU A 239 7.08 -11.30 -17.30
N TYR A 240 7.01 -12.26 -18.21
CA TYR A 240 8.12 -13.17 -18.47
C TYR A 240 8.56 -13.06 -19.93
N GLY A 241 9.86 -13.03 -20.14
CA GLY A 241 10.49 -13.07 -21.45
C GLY A 241 11.37 -14.31 -21.53
N VAL A 242 11.21 -15.09 -22.59
CA VAL A 242 12.01 -16.28 -22.85
C VAL A 242 12.82 -16.05 -24.10
N ILE A 243 14.14 -16.20 -23.98
CA ILE A 243 15.03 -16.35 -25.11
C ILE A 243 15.27 -17.84 -25.25
N ASN A 244 14.56 -18.45 -26.19
CA ASN A 244 14.73 -19.88 -26.45
C ASN A 244 16.16 -20.14 -26.94
N ALA A 245 16.69 -21.32 -26.62
CA ALA A 245 17.93 -21.81 -27.16
C ALA A 245 17.92 -21.69 -28.70
N GLN A 246 18.86 -20.94 -29.27
CA GLN A 246 18.83 -20.64 -30.70
C GLN A 246 19.80 -21.53 -31.48
N GLY A 247 19.44 -21.97 -32.68
CA GLY A 247 20.35 -22.75 -33.53
C GLY A 247 21.53 -21.93 -34.08
N ALA A 248 22.50 -22.61 -34.69
CA ALA A 248 23.62 -21.94 -35.37
C ALA A 248 23.13 -20.91 -36.40
N GLY A 249 23.61 -19.67 -36.32
CA GLY A 249 23.23 -18.55 -37.21
C GLY A 249 22.24 -17.55 -36.64
N ALA A 250 21.85 -17.69 -35.38
CA ALA A 250 21.03 -16.71 -34.67
C ALA A 250 21.71 -15.34 -34.48
N PRO A 251 20.92 -14.26 -34.39
CA PRO A 251 21.46 -12.93 -34.13
C PRO A 251 22.19 -12.91 -32.77
N PRO A 252 23.31 -12.20 -32.67
CA PRO A 252 24.07 -12.12 -31.41
C PRO A 252 23.32 -11.35 -30.32
N SER A 253 22.27 -10.61 -30.67
CA SER A 253 21.41 -9.87 -29.74
C SER A 253 19.93 -10.23 -29.89
N VAL A 254 19.24 -10.26 -28.76
CA VAL A 254 17.81 -10.56 -28.64
C VAL A 254 17.15 -9.52 -27.77
N LYS A 255 16.11 -8.88 -28.32
CA LYS A 255 15.24 -8.00 -27.54
C LYS A 255 14.12 -8.81 -26.90
N LEU A 256 13.94 -8.62 -25.60
CA LEU A 256 12.72 -9.05 -24.90
C LEU A 256 11.82 -7.84 -24.74
N PHE A 257 10.51 -8.08 -24.72
CA PHE A 257 9.50 -7.04 -24.51
C PHE A 257 9.71 -5.85 -25.47
N GLU A 258 9.47 -6.03 -26.77
CA GLU A 258 9.79 -5.03 -27.81
C GLU A 258 9.25 -3.62 -27.51
N ALA A 259 8.08 -3.55 -26.88
CA ALA A 259 7.44 -2.30 -26.49
C ALA A 259 7.92 -1.74 -25.12
N GLY A 260 8.61 -2.57 -24.33
CA GLY A 260 9.00 -2.35 -22.94
C GLY A 260 8.00 -2.92 -21.95
N VAL A 261 8.32 -2.86 -20.66
CA VAL A 261 7.47 -3.24 -19.53
C VAL A 261 7.26 -2.02 -18.66
N THR A 262 6.03 -1.78 -18.24
CA THR A 262 5.67 -0.78 -17.24
C THR A 262 5.12 -1.49 -16.00
N ILE A 263 5.69 -1.15 -14.86
CA ILE A 263 5.28 -1.61 -13.54
C ILE A 263 4.48 -0.49 -12.88
N VAL A 264 3.28 -0.80 -12.43
CA VAL A 264 2.36 0.14 -11.76
C VAL A 264 2.49 -0.02 -10.25
N GLY A 265 2.52 1.10 -9.52
CA GLY A 265 2.64 1.07 -8.06
C GLY A 265 1.38 0.58 -7.35
N THR A 266 1.54 0.21 -6.08
CA THR A 266 0.48 -0.10 -5.11
C THR A 266 0.22 1.10 -4.19
N ILE A 267 -0.94 1.12 -3.53
CA ILE A 267 -1.32 2.18 -2.59
C ILE A 267 -1.86 1.57 -1.30
N GLU A 268 -1.37 2.06 -0.18
CA GLU A 268 -1.94 1.82 1.14
C GLU A 268 -2.61 3.09 1.66
N LEU A 269 -3.86 2.96 2.08
CA LEU A 269 -4.63 4.02 2.73
C LEU A 269 -4.56 3.82 4.23
N ALA A 270 -4.37 4.91 4.98
CA ALA A 270 -4.35 4.92 6.43
C ALA A 270 -5.22 6.05 7.00
N SER A 271 -5.88 5.79 8.12
CA SER A 271 -6.66 6.78 8.87
C SER A 271 -6.73 6.44 10.34
N LYS A 272 -7.07 7.42 11.18
CA LYS A 272 -7.29 7.22 12.62
C LYS A 272 -8.70 6.71 12.93
N LEU A 273 -9.60 6.76 11.95
CA LEU A 273 -11.01 6.40 12.06
C LEU A 273 -11.38 5.46 10.92
N ASP A 274 -12.45 4.70 11.12
CA ASP A 274 -12.94 3.77 10.11
C ASP A 274 -13.34 4.51 8.84
N PHE A 275 -13.00 3.90 7.70
CA PHE A 275 -13.38 4.42 6.41
C PHE A 275 -13.80 3.31 5.45
N GLU A 276 -14.59 3.72 4.49
CA GLU A 276 -15.13 2.93 3.40
C GLU A 276 -14.46 3.38 2.11
N VAL A 277 -14.13 2.43 1.26
CA VAL A 277 -13.61 2.67 -0.08
C VAL A 277 -14.49 1.95 -1.10
N SER A 278 -14.82 2.63 -2.18
CA SER A 278 -15.46 2.00 -3.35
C SER A 278 -14.98 2.67 -4.63
N SER A 279 -14.94 1.93 -5.72
CA SER A 279 -14.60 2.48 -7.04
C SER A 279 -15.60 2.02 -8.09
N ASN A 280 -15.71 2.82 -9.16
CA ASN A 280 -16.39 2.42 -10.38
C ASN A 280 -15.56 1.42 -11.23
N GLU A 281 -14.29 1.18 -10.87
CA GLU A 281 -13.39 0.23 -11.53
C GLU A 281 -12.92 -0.87 -10.58
N LYS A 282 -12.95 -2.12 -11.07
CA LYS A 282 -12.65 -3.32 -10.29
C LYS A 282 -11.16 -3.47 -10.00
N GLU A 283 -10.34 -2.95 -10.89
CA GLU A 283 -8.88 -2.98 -10.89
C GLU A 283 -8.30 -2.14 -9.75
N ILE A 284 -9.11 -1.26 -9.16
CA ILE A 284 -8.73 -0.42 -8.01
C ILE A 284 -9.15 -1.03 -6.67
N THR A 285 -10.29 -1.73 -6.63
CA THR A 285 -10.87 -2.29 -5.40
C THR A 285 -10.86 -3.82 -5.36
N GLN A 286 -9.81 -4.44 -5.89
CA GLN A 286 -9.57 -5.89 -5.77
C GLN A 286 -10.68 -6.78 -6.38
N ALA A 287 -11.12 -6.47 -7.59
CA ALA A 287 -12.20 -7.16 -8.28
C ALA A 287 -13.58 -7.10 -7.57
N ASN A 288 -13.70 -6.37 -6.46
CA ASN A 288 -14.95 -6.12 -5.76
C ASN A 288 -15.54 -4.76 -6.17
N THR A 289 -16.72 -4.78 -6.80
CA THR A 289 -17.52 -3.57 -7.10
C THR A 289 -18.32 -3.05 -5.90
N GLY A 290 -18.23 -3.72 -4.74
CA GLY A 290 -18.92 -3.33 -3.51
C GLY A 290 -18.10 -2.42 -2.62
N VAL A 291 -18.74 -1.85 -1.60
CA VAL A 291 -18.07 -1.06 -0.55
C VAL A 291 -17.10 -1.96 0.22
N GLN A 292 -15.86 -1.52 0.33
CA GLN A 292 -14.79 -2.13 1.12
C GLN A 292 -14.58 -1.33 2.39
N TYR A 293 -14.25 -1.99 3.49
CA TYR A 293 -14.03 -1.36 4.79
C TYR A 293 -12.54 -1.41 5.14
N SER A 294 -12.08 -0.40 5.87
CA SER A 294 -10.76 -0.44 6.50
C SER A 294 -10.69 -1.54 7.55
N SER A 295 -9.50 -2.12 7.71
CA SER A 295 -9.16 -3.04 8.79
C SER A 295 -8.28 -2.34 9.81
N LEU A 296 -8.48 -2.66 11.10
CA LEU A 296 -7.60 -2.19 12.16
C LEU A 296 -6.23 -2.84 12.01
N SER A 297 -5.17 -2.03 12.02
CA SER A 297 -3.79 -2.44 12.27
C SER A 297 -3.50 -2.15 13.73
N GLU A 298 -3.27 -3.20 14.51
CA GLU A 298 -3.16 -3.12 15.96
C GLU A 298 -1.75 -2.70 16.41
N VAL A 299 -1.67 -2.01 17.56
CA VAL A 299 -0.37 -1.69 18.18
C VAL A 299 0.39 -2.95 18.58
N ALA A 300 -0.31 -4.05 18.88
CA ALA A 300 0.29 -5.33 19.25
C ALA A 300 1.08 -5.97 18.09
N ASP A 301 0.67 -5.72 16.85
CA ASP A 301 1.24 -6.30 15.63
C ASP A 301 2.34 -5.43 15.01
N ILE A 302 2.77 -4.37 15.70
CA ILE A 302 3.84 -3.51 15.21
C ILE A 302 5.15 -4.30 15.14
N ASP A 303 5.64 -4.49 13.92
CA ASP A 303 7.00 -4.92 13.61
C ASP A 303 7.83 -3.71 13.15
N VAL A 304 9.10 -3.65 13.55
CA VAL A 304 10.07 -2.61 13.12
C VAL A 304 11.34 -3.23 12.54
N THR A 305 11.33 -4.53 12.27
CA THR A 305 12.46 -5.25 11.68
C THR A 305 12.67 -4.86 10.22
N LYS A 306 11.60 -4.51 9.49
CA LYS A 306 11.66 -3.98 8.13
C LYS A 306 11.54 -2.45 8.12
N PRO A 307 12.29 -1.74 7.26
CA PRO A 307 12.20 -0.27 7.15
C PRO A 307 10.79 0.24 6.86
N LEU A 308 10.01 -0.52 6.09
CA LEU A 308 8.64 -0.17 5.77
C LEU A 308 7.73 -0.30 7.00
N ASP A 309 7.81 -1.42 7.71
CA ASP A 309 7.00 -1.65 8.91
C ASP A 309 7.32 -0.61 9.99
N ALA A 310 8.57 -0.18 10.09
CA ALA A 310 8.98 0.92 10.95
C ALA A 310 8.33 2.27 10.59
N GLN A 311 8.11 2.55 9.29
CA GLN A 311 7.41 3.75 8.84
C GLN A 311 5.92 3.67 9.20
N PHE A 312 5.35 2.48 9.11
CA PHE A 312 3.97 2.18 9.47
C PHE A 312 3.69 2.17 10.97
N ALA A 313 4.65 1.73 11.78
CA ALA A 313 4.58 1.78 13.23
C ALA A 313 4.24 3.20 13.73
N VAL A 314 4.77 4.22 13.07
CA VAL A 314 4.48 5.63 13.40
C VAL A 314 3.00 5.96 13.18
N PHE A 315 2.40 5.49 12.08
CA PHE A 315 0.98 5.70 11.80
C PHE A 315 0.08 4.96 12.79
N THR A 316 0.40 3.70 13.11
CA THR A 316 -0.35 2.92 14.11
C THR A 316 -0.29 3.53 15.49
N VAL A 317 0.88 4.01 15.91
CA VAL A 317 1.04 4.70 17.20
C VAL A 317 0.30 6.04 17.20
N ASP A 318 0.30 6.81 16.11
CA ASP A 318 -0.46 8.07 16.02
C ASP A 318 -1.98 7.84 16.06
N GLY A 319 -2.46 6.77 15.41
CA GLY A 319 -3.84 6.29 15.55
C GLY A 319 -4.19 5.94 16.99
N ALA A 320 -3.32 5.16 17.65
CA ALA A 320 -3.48 4.78 19.04
C ALA A 320 -3.54 5.96 20.01
N LEU A 321 -2.62 6.93 19.85
CA LEU A 321 -2.58 8.15 20.65
C LEU A 321 -3.85 8.97 20.49
N TYR A 322 -4.35 9.09 19.25
CA TYR A 322 -5.60 9.78 19.00
C TYR A 322 -6.79 9.14 19.74
N GLN A 323 -6.87 7.82 19.77
CA GLN A 323 -7.91 7.12 20.51
C GLN A 323 -7.80 7.38 22.02
N VAL A 324 -6.58 7.32 22.59
CA VAL A 324 -6.32 7.63 24.01
C VAL A 324 -6.72 9.07 24.36
N ASP A 325 -6.35 10.03 23.52
CA ASP A 325 -6.67 11.44 23.72
C ASP A 325 -8.19 11.71 23.62
N SER A 326 -8.88 11.03 22.70
CA SER A 326 -10.34 11.07 22.61
C SER A 326 -11.01 10.56 23.90
N GLN A 327 -10.51 9.49 24.50
CA GLN A 327 -11.02 9.00 25.79
C GLN A 327 -10.74 9.99 26.93
N ARG A 328 -9.53 10.55 27.01
CA ARG A 328 -9.19 11.58 28.00
C ARG A 328 -10.08 12.81 27.87
N ALA A 329 -10.36 13.26 26.64
CA ALA A 329 -11.27 14.37 26.38
C ALA A 329 -12.70 14.05 26.84
N ARG A 330 -13.21 12.83 26.58
CA ARG A 330 -14.53 12.38 27.06
C ARG A 330 -14.59 12.34 28.59
N LEU A 331 -13.57 11.80 29.25
CA LEU A 331 -13.48 11.78 30.71
C LEU A 331 -13.42 13.20 31.30
N GLY A 332 -12.64 14.10 30.70
CA GLY A 332 -12.60 15.52 31.09
C GLY A 332 -13.95 16.22 30.94
N ALA A 333 -14.69 15.93 29.86
CA ALA A 333 -16.04 16.44 29.67
C ALA A 333 -17.03 15.89 30.72
N ILE A 334 -16.90 14.61 31.09
CA ILE A 334 -17.69 14.00 32.17
C ILE A 334 -17.35 14.65 33.51
N GLN A 335 -16.07 14.89 33.81
CA GLN A 335 -15.63 15.59 35.02
C GLN A 335 -16.21 17.01 35.09
N ASN A 336 -16.20 17.76 33.98
CA ASN A 336 -16.82 19.10 33.92
C ASN A 336 -18.33 19.04 34.21
N ARG A 337 -19.05 18.08 33.59
CA ARG A 337 -20.48 17.87 33.84
C ARG A 337 -20.76 17.47 35.28
N LEU A 338 -19.91 16.63 35.88
CA LEU A 338 -20.02 16.21 37.28
C LEU A 338 -19.81 17.41 38.21
N GLN A 339 -18.82 18.25 37.97
CA GLN A 339 -18.58 19.46 38.75
C GLN A 339 -19.77 20.43 38.66
N ASN A 340 -20.33 20.64 37.47
CA ASN A 340 -21.52 21.46 37.28
C ASN A 340 -22.74 20.89 38.02
N ALA A 341 -22.92 19.57 38.00
CA ALA A 341 -23.98 18.90 38.74
C ALA A 341 -23.80 19.06 40.26
N ILE A 342 -22.58 18.86 40.77
CA ILE A 342 -22.25 19.06 42.19
C ILE A 342 -22.55 20.50 42.62
N ASN A 343 -22.13 21.49 41.84
CA ASN A 343 -22.37 22.90 42.15
C ASN A 343 -23.88 23.22 42.17
N ASN A 344 -24.65 22.66 41.23
CA ASN A 344 -26.10 22.80 41.21
C ASN A 344 -26.75 22.13 42.43
N PHE A 345 -26.35 20.90 42.77
CA PHE A 345 -26.83 20.20 43.96
C PHE A 345 -26.49 20.95 45.25
N GLY A 346 -25.30 21.55 45.35
CA GLY A 346 -24.92 22.42 46.47
C GLY A 346 -25.89 23.59 46.63
N ASN A 347 -26.19 24.30 45.54
CA ASN A 347 -27.16 25.40 45.55
C ASN A 347 -28.58 24.94 45.91
N ILE A 348 -29.02 23.77 45.42
CA ILE A 348 -30.33 23.19 45.76
C ILE A 348 -30.39 22.84 47.24
N ILE A 349 -29.33 22.24 47.80
CA ILE A 349 -29.24 21.90 49.23
C ILE A 349 -29.30 23.17 50.08
N GLU A 350 -28.56 24.22 49.72
CA GLU A 350 -28.58 25.50 50.42
C GLU A 350 -29.98 26.13 50.39
N LYS A 351 -30.61 26.21 49.21
CA LYS A 351 -31.98 26.73 49.06
C LYS A 351 -33.00 25.88 49.83
N SER A 352 -32.89 24.56 49.79
CA SER A 352 -33.78 23.64 50.51
C SER A 352 -33.62 23.77 52.03
N SER A 353 -32.38 23.91 52.51
CA SER A 353 -32.09 24.16 53.92
C SER A 353 -32.67 25.50 54.39
N SER A 354 -32.49 26.58 53.61
CA SER A 354 -33.06 27.90 53.89
C SER A 354 -34.59 27.88 53.92
N SER A 355 -35.24 27.24 52.94
CA SER A 355 -36.70 27.07 52.94
C SER A 355 -37.18 26.27 54.15
N ARG A 356 -36.48 25.20 54.54
CA ARG A 356 -36.81 24.43 55.76
C ARG A 356 -36.63 25.24 57.03
N SER A 357 -35.57 26.05 57.15
CA SER A 357 -35.39 26.96 58.29
C SER A 357 -36.52 27.97 58.35
N GLY A 358 -36.86 28.61 57.22
CA GLY A 358 -37.94 29.59 57.17
C GLY A 358 -39.30 29.01 57.56
N ILE A 359 -39.63 27.78 57.12
CA ILE A 359 -40.84 27.08 57.55
C ILE A 359 -40.80 26.82 59.06
N ARG A 360 -39.70 26.24 59.58
CA ARG A 360 -39.56 25.94 61.01
C ARG A 360 -39.60 27.18 61.90
N ASP A 361 -38.94 28.25 61.50
CA ASP A 361 -38.95 29.52 62.23
C ASP A 361 -40.35 30.16 62.22
N SER A 362 -41.08 30.05 61.11
CA SER A 362 -42.47 30.51 61.02
C SER A 362 -43.40 29.68 61.91
N ASP A 363 -43.25 28.35 61.90
CA ASP A 363 -44.00 27.45 62.77
C ASP A 363 -43.72 27.75 64.25
N PHE A 364 -42.45 27.98 64.62
CA PHE A 364 -42.07 28.39 65.98
C PHE A 364 -42.66 29.73 66.39
N ALA A 365 -42.65 30.73 65.50
CA ALA A 365 -43.24 32.04 65.77
C ALA A 365 -44.77 31.97 65.98
N LEU A 366 -45.43 31.04 65.29
CA LEU A 366 -46.87 30.79 65.42
C LEU A 366 -47.19 30.07 66.73
N GLU A 367 -46.43 29.03 67.10
CA GLU A 367 -46.56 28.29 68.37
C GLU A 367 -46.33 29.21 69.59
N THR A 368 -45.28 30.04 69.56
CA THR A 368 -45.00 31.01 70.64
C THR A 368 -46.05 32.12 70.72
N SER A 369 -46.62 32.57 69.60
CA SER A 369 -47.74 33.53 69.60
C SER A 369 -49.01 32.95 70.23
N ILE A 370 -49.24 31.64 70.07
CA ILE A 370 -50.36 30.95 70.72
C ILE A 370 -50.09 30.79 72.22
N LEU A 371 -48.89 30.38 72.62
CA LEU A 371 -48.48 30.23 74.03
C LEU A 371 -48.43 31.54 74.83
N THR A 372 -48.21 32.68 74.18
CA THR A 372 -48.18 34.00 74.85
C THR A 372 -49.57 34.65 74.93
N LYS A 373 -50.55 34.15 74.15
CA LYS A 373 -51.95 34.62 74.15
C LYS A 373 -52.87 33.84 75.09
N GLY A 374 -52.48 32.63 75.50
CA GLY A 374 -53.11 31.87 76.58
C GLY A 374 -52.49 32.21 77.92
#